data_AF-A0A1Q7RQF0-F1
#
_entry.id   AF-A0A1Q7RQF0-F1
#
_cell.length_a   1.000
_cell.length_b   1.000
_cell.length_c   1.000
_cell.angle_alpha   90.00
_cell.angle_beta   90.00
_cell.angle_gamma   90.00
#
_symmetry.space_group_name_H-M   'P 1'
#
loop_
_entity.id
_entity.type
_entity.pdbx_description
1 polymer ?
#
loop_
_entity_poly.entity_id
_entity_poly.type
_entity_poly.pdbx_seq_one_letter_code
_entity_poly.pdbx_strand_id
1 'polypeptide(L)'
;MEIAWFKKIRKPKQPVEHKRIQVPEGLWVKCNGCKEIIYKKEVLRNANVCPKCNYHFRISARERLSALFDDGRYQEVDTDIYSVDPLKFRDMKPYRDRLREYREKTGINDAVINARGTLGGIQVMMAVMEYGFMGGSMGSAVGEKVTRAIERALDERIPLIIISCSGGARMQEGVLSLMQMAKISAALGKLHHAGVPYVSILTDPTTGGVTASFAMLGDLNIAEPKALIGFAGPRVIEQTIREKLPDEFQRSEFLVEHGMLDFIVERREMRKVLIRCLKFLFNAEALDASAPSSASSTETGTGSAADAAWTREPLPFPTPFAARSKITTPTPEIT
;
A
#
# COMPACT_ATOMS: atom_id res chain seq x y z
N MET A 1 71.35 -39.78 47.28
CA MET A 1 70.63 -40.26 46.09
C MET A 1 69.66 -39.18 45.66
N GLU A 2 69.91 -38.49 44.55
CA GLU A 2 68.86 -38.23 43.58
C GLU A 2 69.48 -37.89 42.23
N ILE A 3 68.92 -38.53 41.22
CA ILE A 3 69.43 -38.72 39.86
C ILE A 3 68.90 -37.59 38.98
N ALA A 4 69.75 -37.14 38.06
CA ALA A 4 69.45 -36.16 37.01
C ALA A 4 68.19 -36.53 36.20
N TRP A 5 67.40 -35.55 35.73
CA TRP A 5 67.07 -35.42 34.29
C TRP A 5 66.03 -34.34 33.93
N PHE A 6 66.26 -33.75 32.74
CA PHE A 6 65.36 -32.95 31.88
C PHE A 6 64.92 -31.54 32.33
N LYS A 7 65.79 -30.55 32.06
CA LYS A 7 65.35 -29.16 31.79
C LYS A 7 64.59 -29.11 30.46
N LYS A 8 63.26 -29.13 30.52
CA LYS A 8 62.37 -28.96 29.36
C LYS A 8 62.35 -27.48 28.95
N ILE A 9 63.12 -27.11 27.92
CA ILE A 9 63.05 -25.78 27.30
C ILE A 9 61.68 -25.63 26.67
N ARG A 10 60.81 -24.79 27.27
CA ARG A 10 59.50 -24.45 26.70
C ARG A 10 59.72 -23.51 25.51
N LYS A 11 59.57 -24.03 24.28
CA LYS A 11 59.43 -23.17 23.09
C LYS A 11 58.16 -22.31 23.27
N PRO A 12 58.22 -20.99 23.03
CA PRO A 12 57.04 -20.14 23.10
C PRO A 12 56.02 -20.61 22.04
N LYS A 13 54.75 -20.80 22.45
CA LYS A 13 53.65 -21.10 21.53
C LYS A 13 53.53 -19.92 20.56
N GLN A 14 53.64 -20.19 19.25
CA GLN A 14 53.30 -19.21 18.22
C GLN A 14 51.84 -18.77 18.43
N PRO A 15 51.53 -17.47 18.36
CA PRO A 15 50.17 -17.00 18.49
C PRO A 15 49.36 -17.53 17.31
N VAL A 16 48.26 -18.23 17.62
CA VAL A 16 47.27 -18.62 16.62
C VAL A 16 46.58 -17.33 16.18
N GLU A 17 46.78 -16.93 14.92
CA GLU A 17 46.00 -15.85 14.32
C GLU A 17 44.53 -16.27 14.28
N HIS A 18 43.76 -15.79 15.25
CA HIS A 18 42.31 -15.79 15.15
C HIS A 18 41.93 -14.80 14.05
N LYS A 19 41.81 -15.28 12.80
CA LYS A 19 41.07 -14.54 11.76
C LYS A 19 39.70 -14.23 12.33
N ARG A 20 39.49 -12.97 12.73
CA ARG A 20 38.17 -12.44 13.11
C ARG A 20 37.29 -12.57 11.87
N ILE A 21 36.43 -13.58 11.86
CA ILE A 21 35.33 -13.66 10.90
C ILE A 21 34.45 -12.46 11.20
N GLN A 22 34.58 -11.40 10.40
CA GLN A 22 33.65 -10.28 10.44
C GLN A 22 32.30 -10.82 9.95
N VAL A 23 31.40 -11.11 10.88
CA VAL A 23 30.02 -11.50 10.56
C VAL A 23 29.33 -10.23 10.06
N PRO A 24 28.84 -10.19 8.81
CA PRO A 24 28.09 -9.04 8.30
C PRO A 24 26.87 -8.74 9.19
N GLU A 25 26.70 -7.47 9.55
CA GLU A 25 25.50 -7.01 10.25
C GLU A 25 24.24 -7.27 9.40
N GLY A 26 23.12 -7.62 10.05
CA GLY A 26 21.83 -7.79 9.38
C GLY A 26 21.57 -9.15 8.73
N LEU A 27 22.40 -10.17 8.98
CA LEU A 27 22.17 -11.55 8.51
C LEU A 27 20.99 -12.25 9.21
N TRP A 28 20.66 -11.83 10.42
CA TRP A 28 19.63 -12.44 11.26
C TRP A 28 18.54 -11.44 11.60
N VAL A 29 17.29 -11.92 11.66
CA VAL A 29 16.12 -11.13 12.06
C VAL A 29 15.35 -11.85 13.16
N LYS A 30 14.86 -11.10 14.15
CA LYS A 30 14.00 -11.64 15.20
C LYS A 30 12.54 -11.54 14.75
N CYS A 31 11.80 -12.65 14.77
CA CYS A 31 10.39 -12.67 14.43
C CYS A 31 9.54 -11.98 15.50
N ASN A 32 8.67 -11.06 15.13
CA ASN A 32 7.78 -10.41 16.10
C ASN A 32 6.67 -11.34 16.59
N GLY A 33 6.28 -12.34 15.80
CA GLY A 33 5.28 -13.36 16.16
C GLY A 33 5.84 -14.38 17.17
N CYS A 34 6.79 -15.22 16.76
CA CYS A 34 7.31 -16.31 17.60
C CYS A 34 8.61 -16.00 18.35
N LYS A 35 9.19 -14.81 18.22
CA LYS A 35 10.46 -14.36 18.86
C LYS A 35 11.72 -15.13 18.46
N GLU A 36 11.60 -16.12 17.58
CA GLU A 36 12.71 -16.87 16.99
C GLU A 36 13.64 -15.98 16.15
N ILE A 37 14.93 -16.33 16.13
CA ILE A 37 15.94 -15.69 15.28
C ILE A 37 16.05 -16.49 13.98
N ILE A 38 15.89 -15.81 12.85
CA ILE A 38 15.77 -16.43 11.52
C ILE A 38 16.77 -15.77 10.58
N TYR A 39 17.31 -16.54 9.66
CA TYR A 39 18.23 -16.01 8.66
C TYR A 39 17.48 -15.11 7.66
N LYS A 40 17.94 -13.86 7.48
CA LYS A 40 17.23 -12.85 6.68
C LYS A 40 17.00 -13.29 5.23
N LYS A 41 17.96 -13.98 4.60
CA LYS A 41 17.79 -14.48 3.23
C LYS A 41 16.74 -15.59 3.12
N GLU A 42 16.49 -16.32 4.19
CA GLU A 42 15.40 -17.30 4.23
C GLU A 42 14.06 -16.59 4.26
N VAL A 43 13.91 -15.56 5.11
CA VAL A 43 12.71 -14.71 5.15
C VAL A 43 12.45 -14.07 3.79
N LEU A 44 13.46 -13.52 3.12
CA LEU A 44 13.33 -12.93 1.79
C LEU A 44 12.88 -13.96 0.73
N ARG A 45 13.50 -15.15 0.70
CA ARG A 45 13.10 -16.25 -0.20
C ARG A 45 11.68 -16.73 0.07
N ASN A 46 11.22 -16.61 1.31
CA ASN A 46 9.86 -16.96 1.74
C ASN A 46 8.91 -15.75 1.69
N ALA A 47 9.10 -14.83 0.73
CA ALA A 47 8.26 -13.65 0.51
C ALA A 47 8.10 -12.74 1.75
N ASN A 48 9.14 -12.57 2.57
CA ASN A 48 9.05 -11.85 3.84
C ASN A 48 8.03 -12.45 4.82
N VAL A 49 7.87 -13.77 4.82
CA VAL A 49 7.02 -14.52 5.75
C VAL A 49 7.90 -15.40 6.64
N CYS A 50 7.60 -15.42 7.94
CA CYS A 50 8.28 -16.28 8.90
C CYS A 50 8.05 -17.76 8.57
N PRO A 51 9.10 -18.56 8.29
CA PRO A 51 8.94 -19.98 7.98
C PRO A 51 8.41 -20.80 9.17
N LYS A 52 8.57 -20.31 10.40
CA LYS A 52 8.18 -21.04 11.63
C LYS A 52 6.73 -20.79 12.06
N CYS A 53 6.25 -19.55 11.96
CA CYS A 53 4.98 -19.15 12.57
C CYS A 53 4.04 -18.36 11.64
N ASN A 54 4.38 -18.27 10.35
CA ASN A 54 3.62 -17.55 9.34
C ASN A 54 3.41 -16.05 9.63
N TYR A 55 4.28 -15.44 10.45
CA TYR A 55 4.25 -13.99 10.68
C TYR A 55 4.70 -13.25 9.42
N HIS A 56 3.86 -12.34 8.95
CA HIS A 56 4.13 -11.50 7.81
C HIS A 56 5.01 -10.32 8.22
N PHE A 57 6.27 -10.32 7.79
CA PHE A 57 7.17 -9.18 8.01
C PHE A 57 6.81 -8.01 7.08
N ARG A 58 7.31 -6.83 7.45
CA ARG A 58 7.37 -5.66 6.57
C ARG A 58 8.11 -6.03 5.29
N ILE A 59 7.59 -5.54 4.17
CA ILE A 59 8.14 -5.72 2.83
C ILE A 59 7.98 -4.38 2.11
N SER A 60 9.00 -3.98 1.35
CA SER A 60 8.94 -2.73 0.60
C SER A 60 7.97 -2.81 -0.59
N ALA A 61 7.51 -1.67 -1.08
CA ALA A 61 6.64 -1.61 -2.24
C ALA A 61 7.30 -2.24 -3.48
N ARG A 62 8.58 -1.96 -3.73
CA ARG A 62 9.33 -2.56 -4.87
C ARG A 62 9.49 -4.07 -4.76
N GLU A 63 9.76 -4.59 -3.57
CA GLU A 63 9.84 -6.05 -3.36
C GLU A 63 8.48 -6.71 -3.59
N ARG A 64 7.37 -6.08 -3.16
CA ARG A 64 6.01 -6.56 -3.46
C ARG A 64 5.75 -6.59 -4.97
N LEU A 65 6.09 -5.52 -5.68
CA LEU A 65 5.92 -5.43 -7.13
C LEU A 65 6.71 -6.54 -7.85
N SER A 66 7.99 -6.72 -7.49
CA SER A 66 8.83 -7.78 -8.06
C SER A 66 8.34 -9.20 -7.73
N ALA A 67 7.70 -9.40 -6.58
CA ALA A 67 7.16 -10.70 -6.20
C ALA A 67 5.84 -11.06 -6.93
N LEU A 68 5.08 -10.05 -7.38
CA LEU A 68 3.78 -10.25 -8.01
C LEU A 68 3.88 -10.29 -9.53
N PHE A 69 4.52 -9.30 -10.14
CA PHE A 69 4.64 -9.21 -11.60
C PHE A 69 5.43 -10.39 -12.19
N ASP A 70 5.10 -10.74 -13.43
CA ASP A 70 5.74 -11.83 -14.16
C ASP A 70 7.24 -11.53 -14.33
N ASP A 71 8.07 -12.51 -13.95
CA ASP A 71 9.53 -12.41 -13.91
C ASP A 71 10.06 -11.22 -13.08
N GLY A 72 9.22 -10.63 -12.22
CA GLY A 72 9.50 -9.41 -11.48
C GLY A 72 9.68 -8.17 -12.36
N ARG A 73 9.18 -8.16 -13.59
CA ARG A 73 9.31 -7.06 -14.55
C ARG A 73 8.10 -6.14 -14.52
N TYR A 74 8.36 -4.85 -14.36
CA TYR A 74 7.34 -3.80 -14.37
C TYR A 74 7.94 -2.47 -14.77
N GLN A 75 7.07 -1.55 -15.19
CA GLN A 75 7.40 -0.16 -15.45
C GLN A 75 6.80 0.70 -14.35
N GLU A 76 7.64 1.38 -13.55
CA GLU A 76 7.15 2.42 -12.64
C GLU A 76 6.62 3.60 -13.47
N VAL A 77 5.47 4.15 -13.05
CA VAL A 77 4.85 5.33 -13.67
C VAL A 77 4.57 6.41 -12.61
N ASP A 78 4.34 7.64 -13.07
CA ASP A 78 4.10 8.80 -12.21
C ASP A 78 5.25 9.03 -11.21
N THR A 79 6.49 8.76 -11.66
CA THR A 79 7.71 8.87 -10.86
C THR A 79 8.09 10.31 -10.60
N ASP A 80 7.60 11.25 -11.38
CA ASP A 80 7.79 12.70 -11.28
C ASP A 80 6.89 13.36 -10.20
N ILE A 81 5.92 12.63 -9.64
CA ILE A 81 5.01 13.16 -8.62
C ILE A 81 5.60 13.01 -7.22
N TYR A 82 5.69 14.12 -6.48
CA TYR A 82 6.24 14.19 -5.13
C TYR A 82 5.41 15.11 -4.22
N SER A 83 5.46 14.89 -2.90
CA SER A 83 4.78 15.76 -1.95
C SER A 83 5.49 17.11 -1.79
N VAL A 84 4.69 18.15 -1.62
CA VAL A 84 5.12 19.52 -1.29
C VAL A 84 4.56 19.93 0.07
N ASP A 85 4.99 21.08 0.58
CA ASP A 85 4.49 21.65 1.84
C ASP A 85 3.56 22.84 1.58
N PRO A 86 2.28 22.61 1.25
CA PRO A 86 1.35 23.68 0.87
C PRO A 86 0.95 24.55 2.07
N LEU A 87 1.00 23.99 3.30
CA LEU A 87 0.56 24.66 4.52
C LEU A 87 1.73 25.31 5.29
N LYS A 88 2.97 25.17 4.81
CA LYS A 88 4.19 25.55 5.54
C LYS A 88 4.21 24.96 6.95
N PHE A 89 3.79 23.70 7.06
CA PHE A 89 3.52 23.05 8.34
C PHE A 89 4.82 22.82 9.11
N ARG A 90 4.77 23.06 10.43
CA ARG A 90 5.90 22.85 11.33
C ARG A 90 5.43 22.27 12.66
N ASP A 91 6.05 21.18 13.06
CA ASP A 91 6.00 20.67 14.43
C ASP A 91 7.42 20.70 15.03
N MET A 92 7.90 19.62 15.64
CA MET A 92 9.31 19.46 16.02
C MET A 92 10.28 19.74 14.86
N LYS A 93 9.87 19.47 13.61
CA LYS A 93 10.66 19.75 12.40
C LYS A 93 9.76 20.32 11.28
N PRO A 94 10.26 21.21 10.42
CA PRO A 94 9.52 21.62 9.23
C PRO A 94 9.12 20.42 8.35
N TYR A 95 7.91 20.41 7.83
CA TYR A 95 7.39 19.29 7.02
C TYR A 95 8.22 19.06 5.76
N ARG A 96 8.62 20.13 5.06
CA ARG A 96 9.54 20.06 3.92
C ARG A 96 10.82 19.27 4.21
N ASP A 97 11.38 19.44 5.41
CA ASP A 97 12.64 18.79 5.77
C ASP A 97 12.43 17.32 6.17
N ARG A 98 11.24 16.95 6.66
CA ARG A 98 10.85 15.55 6.81
C ARG A 98 10.69 14.88 5.45
N LEU A 99 10.01 15.54 4.51
CA LEU A 99 9.84 15.02 3.15
C LEU A 99 11.18 14.74 2.47
N ARG A 100 12.18 15.61 2.69
CA ARG A 100 13.54 15.40 2.18
C ARG A 100 14.18 14.16 2.80
N GLU A 101 14.19 14.05 4.12
CA GLU A 101 14.76 12.88 4.82
C GLU A 101 14.11 11.56 4.41
N TYR A 102 12.79 11.52 4.32
CA TYR A 102 12.09 10.30 3.90
C TYR A 102 12.41 9.96 2.46
N ARG A 103 12.46 10.94 1.53
CA ARG A 103 12.89 10.71 0.14
C ARG A 103 14.31 10.15 0.06
N GLU A 104 15.25 10.71 0.81
CA GLU A 104 16.64 10.24 0.87
C GLU A 104 16.72 8.82 1.45
N LYS A 105 15.94 8.54 2.50
CA LYS A 105 15.93 7.24 3.18
C LYS A 105 15.30 6.13 2.35
N THR A 106 14.20 6.40 1.66
CA THR A 106 13.41 5.38 0.94
C THR A 106 13.72 5.32 -0.55
N GLY A 107 14.31 6.38 -1.12
CA GLY A 107 14.56 6.47 -2.55
C GLY A 107 13.28 6.55 -3.41
N ILE A 108 12.18 7.02 -2.82
CA ILE A 108 10.89 7.23 -3.50
C ILE A 108 10.29 8.59 -3.16
N ASN A 109 9.47 9.12 -4.06
CA ASN A 109 8.95 10.49 -3.96
C ASN A 109 7.75 10.68 -3.04
N ASP A 110 6.99 9.62 -2.78
CA ASP A 110 5.92 9.57 -1.77
C ASP A 110 5.58 8.10 -1.44
N ALA A 111 4.69 7.88 -0.48
CA ALA A 111 4.28 6.61 0.11
C ALA A 111 3.47 5.67 -0.82
N VAL A 112 3.58 5.81 -2.14
CA VAL A 112 2.97 4.89 -3.11
C VAL A 112 3.81 4.80 -4.38
N ILE A 113 3.96 3.58 -4.90
CA ILE A 113 4.57 3.30 -6.20
C ILE A 113 3.48 2.76 -7.11
N ASN A 114 3.32 3.42 -8.24
CA ASN A 114 2.47 2.97 -9.33
C ASN A 114 3.33 2.21 -10.33
N ALA A 115 2.86 1.06 -10.79
CA ALA A 115 3.58 0.26 -11.76
C ALA A 115 2.63 -0.48 -12.69
N ARG A 116 3.06 -0.63 -13.93
CA ARG A 116 2.39 -1.35 -14.99
C ARG A 116 3.21 -2.58 -15.37
N GLY A 117 2.55 -3.72 -15.58
CA GLY A 117 3.21 -4.96 -15.98
C GLY A 117 2.21 -6.09 -16.21
N THR A 118 2.70 -7.33 -16.34
CA THR A 118 1.82 -8.51 -16.51
C THR A 118 1.79 -9.39 -15.27
N LEU A 119 0.61 -9.91 -14.95
CA LEU A 119 0.38 -10.87 -13.87
C LEU A 119 -0.34 -12.10 -14.44
N GLY A 120 0.40 -13.21 -14.59
CA GLY A 120 -0.12 -14.40 -15.23
C GLY A 120 -0.51 -14.17 -16.70
N GLY A 121 0.23 -13.30 -17.39
CA GLY A 121 -0.03 -12.89 -18.77
C GLY A 121 -1.11 -11.82 -18.95
N ILE A 122 -1.80 -11.41 -17.88
CA ILE A 122 -2.81 -10.33 -17.93
C ILE A 122 -2.11 -9.01 -17.64
N GLN A 123 -2.26 -8.02 -18.50
CA GLN A 123 -1.76 -6.66 -18.25
C GLN A 123 -2.52 -6.06 -17.06
N VAL A 124 -1.82 -5.51 -16.07
CA VAL A 124 -2.43 -4.95 -14.85
C VAL A 124 -1.75 -3.65 -14.42
N MET A 125 -2.53 -2.79 -13.79
CA MET A 125 -2.05 -1.61 -13.09
C MET A 125 -2.00 -1.88 -11.59
N MET A 126 -0.85 -1.66 -10.97
CA MET A 126 -0.67 -1.84 -9.53
C MET A 126 -0.29 -0.52 -8.85
N ALA A 127 -0.96 -0.18 -7.75
CA ALA A 127 -0.51 0.87 -6.83
C ALA A 127 -0.18 0.24 -5.47
N VAL A 128 1.07 0.33 -5.05
CA VAL A 128 1.57 -0.34 -3.84
C VAL A 128 2.08 0.70 -2.86
N MET A 129 1.47 0.76 -1.68
CA MET A 129 1.87 1.71 -0.64
C MET A 129 3.19 1.33 0.04
N GLU A 130 4.00 2.33 0.39
CA GLU A 130 5.26 2.17 1.10
C GLU A 130 5.16 2.72 2.52
N TYR A 131 5.04 1.81 3.50
CA TYR A 131 4.94 2.17 4.91
C TYR A 131 6.21 2.86 5.43
N GLY A 132 7.37 2.55 4.86
CA GLY A 132 8.64 3.19 5.20
C GLY A 132 8.66 4.70 4.98
N PHE A 133 7.77 5.22 4.11
CA PHE A 133 7.60 6.65 3.88
C PHE A 133 6.49 7.20 4.79
N MET A 134 6.88 7.86 5.88
CA MET A 134 5.95 8.52 6.82
C MET A 134 4.76 7.64 7.25
N GLY A 135 5.00 6.35 7.51
CA GLY A 135 3.96 5.39 7.95
C GLY A 135 2.91 5.09 6.87
N GLY A 136 3.25 5.25 5.60
CA GLY A 136 2.30 5.05 4.50
C GLY A 136 1.19 6.10 4.48
N SER A 137 1.37 7.25 5.15
CA SER A 137 0.27 8.22 5.32
C SER A 137 -0.17 8.80 3.98
N MET A 138 -1.49 8.90 3.76
CA MET A 138 -2.03 9.45 2.51
C MET A 138 -2.06 10.98 2.57
N GLY A 139 -1.23 11.62 1.74
CA GLY A 139 -1.27 13.05 1.43
C GLY A 139 -1.66 13.31 -0.03
N SER A 140 -1.52 14.55 -0.50
CA SER A 140 -1.94 14.98 -1.83
C SER A 140 -1.26 14.21 -2.96
N ALA A 141 0.04 13.93 -2.83
CA ALA A 141 0.78 13.19 -3.86
C ALA A 141 0.42 11.69 -3.88
N VAL A 142 0.14 11.07 -2.72
CA VAL A 142 -0.46 9.72 -2.69
C VAL A 142 -1.81 9.72 -3.40
N GLY A 143 -2.67 10.69 -3.08
CA GLY A 143 -3.99 10.79 -3.68
C GLY A 143 -3.97 11.02 -5.18
N GLU A 144 -3.09 11.90 -5.67
CA GLU A 144 -2.84 12.08 -7.11
C GLU A 144 -2.34 10.80 -7.77
N LYS A 145 -1.31 10.14 -7.22
CA LYS A 145 -0.77 8.91 -7.80
C LYS A 145 -1.80 7.80 -7.85
N VAL A 146 -2.52 7.53 -6.76
CA VAL A 146 -3.57 6.50 -6.77
C VAL A 146 -4.67 6.84 -7.77
N THR A 147 -5.09 8.11 -7.85
CA THR A 147 -6.07 8.55 -8.85
C THR A 147 -5.59 8.31 -10.28
N ARG A 148 -4.33 8.65 -10.59
CA ARG A 148 -3.75 8.37 -11.92
C ARG A 148 -3.63 6.88 -12.22
N ALA A 149 -3.37 6.05 -11.22
CA ALA A 149 -3.37 4.60 -11.42
C ALA A 149 -4.77 4.10 -11.84
N ILE A 150 -5.81 4.62 -11.19
CA ILE A 150 -7.21 4.30 -11.54
C ILE A 150 -7.56 4.82 -12.94
N GLU A 151 -7.21 6.07 -13.25
CA GLU A 151 -7.47 6.66 -14.57
C GLU A 151 -6.73 5.90 -15.69
N ARG A 152 -5.47 5.50 -15.48
CA ARG A 152 -4.73 4.67 -16.44
C ARG A 152 -5.36 3.29 -16.61
N ALA A 153 -5.77 2.65 -15.51
CA ALA A 153 -6.46 1.36 -15.57
C ALA A 153 -7.78 1.45 -16.35
N LEU A 154 -8.50 2.56 -16.18
CA LEU A 154 -9.73 2.88 -16.91
C LEU A 154 -9.46 3.12 -18.39
N ASP A 155 -8.49 3.96 -18.72
CA ASP A 155 -8.16 4.35 -20.10
C ASP A 155 -7.64 3.15 -20.91
N GLU A 156 -6.79 2.34 -20.29
CA GLU A 156 -6.22 1.13 -20.92
C GLU A 156 -7.11 -0.10 -20.80
N ARG A 157 -8.23 0.00 -20.05
CA ARG A 157 -9.14 -1.12 -19.74
C ARG A 157 -8.44 -2.35 -19.17
N ILE A 158 -7.49 -2.12 -18.27
CA ILE A 158 -6.75 -3.18 -17.57
C ILE A 158 -7.15 -3.26 -16.09
N PRO A 159 -7.13 -4.44 -15.46
CA PRO A 159 -7.45 -4.57 -14.04
C PRO A 159 -6.54 -3.71 -13.16
N LEU A 160 -7.14 -3.17 -12.10
CA LEU A 160 -6.46 -2.41 -11.07
C LEU A 160 -6.25 -3.26 -9.82
N ILE A 161 -5.06 -3.20 -9.24
CA ILE A 161 -4.77 -3.79 -7.93
C ILE A 161 -4.14 -2.72 -7.05
N ILE A 162 -4.70 -2.50 -5.85
CA ILE A 162 -4.11 -1.58 -4.87
C ILE A 162 -3.72 -2.35 -3.62
N ILE A 163 -2.46 -2.24 -3.22
CA ILE A 163 -1.95 -2.84 -1.97
C ILE A 163 -1.80 -1.73 -0.94
N SER A 164 -2.71 -1.74 0.03
CA SER A 164 -2.80 -0.73 1.07
C SER A 164 -1.93 -1.09 2.27
N CYS A 165 -1.15 -0.11 2.72
CA CYS A 165 -0.39 -0.17 3.95
C CYS A 165 -0.21 1.26 4.48
N SER A 166 -1.02 1.65 5.45
CA SER A 166 -1.09 3.04 5.91
C SER A 166 -1.50 3.15 7.37
N GLY A 167 -0.88 4.09 8.08
CA GLY A 167 -1.33 4.56 9.39
C GLY A 167 -2.48 5.59 9.33
N GLY A 168 -2.88 6.07 8.14
CA GLY A 168 -3.99 7.02 7.98
C GLY A 168 -3.68 8.22 7.08
N ALA A 169 -4.41 9.31 7.27
CA ALA A 169 -4.23 10.54 6.51
C ALA A 169 -2.98 11.32 6.97
N ARG A 170 -2.32 12.04 6.05
CA ARG A 170 -1.14 12.83 6.35
C ARG A 170 -1.51 14.15 6.99
N MET A 171 -1.42 14.21 8.32
CA MET A 171 -1.84 15.37 9.11
C MET A 171 -1.15 16.68 8.70
N GLN A 172 0.10 16.61 8.21
CA GLN A 172 0.87 17.79 7.80
C GLN A 172 0.26 18.53 6.61
N GLU A 173 -0.57 17.86 5.80
CA GLU A 173 -1.31 18.47 4.69
C GLU A 173 -2.78 18.76 5.04
N GLY A 174 -3.21 18.47 6.28
CA GLY A 174 -4.52 18.82 6.81
C GLY A 174 -5.69 18.34 5.96
N VAL A 175 -6.60 19.27 5.61
CA VAL A 175 -7.81 18.98 4.82
C VAL A 175 -7.49 18.45 3.42
N LEU A 176 -6.31 18.78 2.86
CA LEU A 176 -5.91 18.27 1.54
C LEU A 176 -5.79 16.74 1.56
N SER A 177 -5.26 16.17 2.64
CA SER A 177 -5.21 14.71 2.85
C SER A 177 -6.60 14.09 2.95
N LEU A 178 -7.53 14.76 3.66
CA LEU A 178 -8.91 14.29 3.78
C LEU A 178 -9.60 14.25 2.42
N MET A 179 -9.43 15.29 1.60
CA MET A 179 -10.05 15.37 0.28
C MET A 179 -9.54 14.31 -0.71
N GLN A 180 -8.37 13.71 -0.46
CA GLN A 180 -7.91 12.59 -1.28
C GLN A 180 -8.84 11.37 -1.18
N MET A 181 -9.52 11.17 -0.05
CA MET A 181 -10.53 10.11 0.08
C MET A 181 -11.64 10.29 -0.96
N ALA A 182 -12.22 11.49 -1.03
CA ALA A 182 -13.30 11.78 -1.98
C ALA A 182 -12.82 11.69 -3.44
N LYS A 183 -11.63 12.22 -3.73
CA LYS A 183 -11.04 12.18 -5.07
C LYS A 183 -10.84 10.76 -5.59
N ILE A 184 -10.20 9.91 -4.80
CA ILE A 184 -9.90 8.53 -5.19
C ILE A 184 -11.21 7.73 -5.33
N SER A 185 -12.13 7.86 -4.37
CA SER A 185 -13.43 7.18 -4.43
C SER A 185 -14.24 7.59 -5.66
N ALA A 186 -14.20 8.86 -6.06
CA ALA A 186 -14.88 9.32 -7.28
C ALA A 186 -14.26 8.70 -8.55
N ALA A 187 -12.94 8.55 -8.60
CA ALA A 187 -12.26 7.88 -9.71
C ALA A 187 -12.59 6.37 -9.75
N LEU A 188 -12.60 5.69 -8.60
CA LEU A 188 -13.04 4.30 -8.49
C LEU A 188 -14.49 4.11 -8.92
N GLY A 189 -15.36 5.08 -8.63
CA GLY A 189 -16.74 5.09 -9.13
C GLY A 189 -16.77 4.99 -10.66
N LYS A 190 -15.95 5.77 -11.37
CA LYS A 190 -15.86 5.69 -12.84
C LYS A 190 -15.32 4.34 -13.32
N LEU A 191 -14.29 3.81 -12.65
CA LEU A 191 -13.71 2.51 -12.95
C LEU A 191 -14.74 1.38 -12.85
N HIS A 192 -15.52 1.37 -11.76
CA HIS A 192 -16.58 0.40 -11.53
C HIS A 192 -17.71 0.51 -12.58
N HIS A 193 -18.13 1.72 -12.94
CA HIS A 193 -19.14 1.91 -14.01
C HIS A 193 -18.66 1.42 -15.38
N ALA A 194 -17.35 1.47 -15.63
CA ALA A 194 -16.75 0.93 -16.85
C ALA A 194 -16.56 -0.60 -16.81
N GLY A 195 -16.90 -1.25 -15.69
CA GLY A 195 -16.77 -2.70 -15.49
C GLY A 195 -15.32 -3.18 -15.36
N VAL A 196 -14.35 -2.27 -15.14
CA VAL A 196 -12.94 -2.65 -15.02
C VAL A 196 -12.66 -3.19 -13.60
N PRO A 197 -12.18 -4.43 -13.44
CA PRO A 197 -12.03 -5.04 -12.12
C PRO A 197 -11.01 -4.31 -11.24
N TYR A 198 -11.37 -4.11 -9.98
CA TYR A 198 -10.51 -3.57 -8.92
C TYR A 198 -10.37 -4.55 -7.75
N VAL A 199 -9.14 -4.98 -7.47
CA VAL A 199 -8.81 -5.80 -6.29
C VAL A 199 -8.06 -4.94 -5.26
N SER A 200 -8.64 -4.82 -4.07
CA SER A 200 -8.00 -4.19 -2.91
C SER A 200 -7.31 -5.24 -2.03
N ILE A 201 -6.04 -5.02 -1.72
CA ILE A 201 -5.26 -5.87 -0.82
C ILE A 201 -4.89 -5.07 0.43
N LEU A 202 -5.48 -5.42 1.57
CA LEU A 202 -5.26 -4.76 2.84
C LEU A 202 -4.16 -5.48 3.61
N THR A 203 -3.10 -4.74 3.96
CA THR A 203 -1.93 -5.29 4.65
C THR A 203 -1.73 -4.60 6.00
N ASP A 204 -0.94 -5.22 6.89
CA ASP A 204 -0.71 -4.69 8.23
C ASP A 204 0.16 -3.43 8.20
N PRO A 205 -0.23 -2.27 8.77
CA PRO A 205 -1.59 -1.88 9.07
C PRO A 205 -2.25 -1.17 7.88
N THR A 206 -3.58 -1.21 7.83
CA THR A 206 -4.39 -0.36 6.95
C THR A 206 -5.42 0.35 7.82
N THR A 207 -5.14 1.60 8.18
CA THR A 207 -5.98 2.37 9.11
C THR A 207 -6.43 3.74 8.59
N GLY A 208 -7.41 4.34 9.27
CA GLY A 208 -7.80 5.74 9.07
C GLY A 208 -8.49 6.00 7.73
N GLY A 209 -8.16 7.14 7.12
CA GLY A 209 -8.77 7.58 5.87
C GLY A 209 -8.54 6.63 4.69
N VAL A 210 -7.45 5.86 4.69
CA VAL A 210 -7.19 4.86 3.64
C VAL A 210 -8.21 3.72 3.72
N THR A 211 -8.43 3.16 4.92
CA THR A 211 -9.44 2.12 5.16
C THR A 211 -10.85 2.59 4.86
N ALA A 212 -11.18 3.83 5.23
CA ALA A 212 -12.49 4.43 4.98
C ALA A 212 -12.65 5.03 3.57
N SER A 213 -11.76 4.67 2.62
CA SER A 213 -11.87 5.06 1.22
C SER A 213 -11.48 3.88 0.33
N PHE A 214 -10.53 4.06 -0.57
CA PHE A 214 -10.22 3.10 -1.65
C PHE A 214 -9.84 1.71 -1.16
N ALA A 215 -9.29 1.56 0.04
CA ALA A 215 -8.87 0.24 0.53
C ALA A 215 -10.04 -0.70 0.84
N MET A 216 -11.28 -0.21 0.97
CA MET A 216 -12.47 -1.04 1.22
C MET A 216 -13.52 -0.93 0.10
N LEU A 217 -13.12 -0.39 -1.06
CA LEU A 217 -13.99 -0.21 -2.24
C LEU A 217 -13.59 -1.14 -3.40
N GLY A 218 -12.89 -2.24 -3.12
CA GLY A 218 -12.58 -3.26 -4.12
C GLY A 218 -13.81 -4.05 -4.52
N ASP A 219 -13.83 -4.53 -5.77
CA ASP A 219 -14.74 -5.62 -6.15
C ASP A 219 -14.35 -6.91 -5.41
N LEU A 220 -13.07 -7.03 -5.03
CA LEU A 220 -12.56 -7.98 -4.03
C LEU A 220 -11.69 -7.24 -3.00
N ASN A 221 -12.01 -7.41 -1.73
CA ASN A 221 -11.22 -6.99 -0.58
C ASN A 221 -10.53 -8.21 0.04
N ILE A 222 -9.23 -8.32 -0.21
CA ILE A 222 -8.37 -9.43 0.27
C ILE A 222 -7.46 -8.90 1.37
N ALA A 223 -7.23 -9.67 2.43
CA ALA A 223 -6.24 -9.31 3.45
C ALA A 223 -5.13 -10.34 3.60
N GLU A 224 -3.98 -9.88 4.10
CA GLU A 224 -2.96 -10.78 4.64
C GLU A 224 -3.31 -11.22 6.08
N PRO A 225 -2.91 -12.44 6.50
CA PRO A 225 -3.14 -12.94 7.87
C PRO A 225 -2.68 -11.98 8.96
N LYS A 226 -3.49 -11.89 10.03
CA LYS A 226 -3.29 -11.06 11.22
C LYS A 226 -3.11 -9.56 10.94
N ALA A 227 -3.47 -9.08 9.76
CA ALA A 227 -3.32 -7.67 9.42
C ALA A 227 -4.22 -6.78 10.28
N LEU A 228 -3.67 -5.69 10.84
CA LEU A 228 -4.46 -4.69 11.55
C LEU A 228 -5.19 -3.79 10.56
N ILE A 229 -6.51 -3.86 10.52
CA ILE A 229 -7.35 -3.10 9.60
C ILE A 229 -8.49 -2.44 10.37
N GLY A 230 -8.61 -1.11 10.25
CA GLY A 230 -9.73 -0.42 10.88
C GLY A 230 -9.69 1.10 10.77
N PHE A 231 -10.83 1.76 10.92
CA PHE A 231 -10.91 3.21 10.81
C PHE A 231 -10.13 3.92 11.92
N ALA A 232 -10.46 3.65 13.18
CA ALA A 232 -9.72 4.17 14.34
C ALA A 232 -8.72 3.14 14.86
N GLY A 233 -7.56 3.58 15.34
CA GLY A 233 -6.61 2.67 15.98
C GLY A 233 -7.14 2.10 17.29
N PRO A 234 -6.75 0.87 17.68
CA PRO A 234 -7.32 0.17 18.85
C PRO A 234 -7.15 0.98 20.14
N ARG A 235 -6.00 1.66 20.30
CA ARG A 235 -5.72 2.54 21.43
C ARG A 235 -6.75 3.66 21.59
N VAL A 236 -7.21 4.27 20.50
CA VAL A 236 -8.19 5.36 20.55
C VAL A 236 -9.56 4.82 20.92
N ILE A 237 -9.91 3.63 20.44
CA ILE A 237 -11.18 2.97 20.74
C ILE A 237 -11.23 2.59 22.23
N GLU A 238 -10.22 1.90 22.76
CA GLU A 238 -10.12 1.54 24.18
C GLU A 238 -10.26 2.75 25.11
N GLN A 239 -9.64 3.87 24.76
CA GLN A 239 -9.74 5.11 25.53
C GLN A 239 -11.16 5.70 25.50
N THR A 240 -11.88 5.50 24.41
CA THR A 240 -13.25 6.03 24.21
C THR A 240 -14.27 5.19 24.96
N ILE A 241 -14.22 3.87 24.81
CA ILE A 241 -15.18 2.95 25.44
C ILE A 241 -14.80 2.57 26.88
N ARG A 242 -13.55 2.81 27.28
CA ARG A 242 -12.95 2.46 28.59
C ARG A 242 -13.00 0.96 28.92
N GLU A 243 -12.92 0.14 27.89
CA GLU A 243 -12.89 -1.31 27.96
C GLU A 243 -11.70 -1.84 27.16
N LYS A 244 -11.25 -3.06 27.51
CA LYS A 244 -10.22 -3.77 26.74
C LYS A 244 -10.85 -4.40 25.51
N LEU A 245 -10.20 -4.24 24.38
CA LEU A 245 -10.63 -4.90 23.15
C LEU A 245 -10.17 -6.35 23.13
N PRO A 246 -10.91 -7.26 22.48
CA PRO A 246 -10.44 -8.61 22.21
C PRO A 246 -9.10 -8.60 21.44
N ASP A 247 -8.24 -9.59 21.67
CA ASP A 247 -6.91 -9.67 21.03
C ASP A 247 -7.00 -9.73 19.49
N GLU A 248 -8.09 -10.30 18.97
CA GLU A 248 -8.37 -10.44 17.53
C GLU A 248 -9.08 -9.23 16.93
N PHE A 249 -9.47 -8.24 17.74
CA PHE A 249 -10.16 -7.06 17.26
C PHE A 249 -9.34 -6.35 16.16
N GLN A 250 -10.02 -5.98 15.07
CA GLN A 250 -9.41 -5.39 13.87
C GLN A 250 -8.37 -6.25 13.14
N ARG A 251 -8.25 -7.54 13.47
CA ARG A 251 -7.44 -8.47 12.67
C ARG A 251 -8.21 -8.90 11.43
N SER A 252 -7.48 -9.28 10.38
CA SER A 252 -8.07 -9.81 9.15
C SER A 252 -9.08 -10.94 9.40
N GLU A 253 -8.80 -11.81 10.37
CA GLU A 253 -9.65 -12.92 10.79
C GLU A 253 -10.99 -12.40 11.32
N PHE A 254 -10.94 -11.44 12.24
CA PHE A 254 -12.11 -10.74 12.75
C PHE A 254 -12.89 -10.05 11.63
N LEU A 255 -12.22 -9.37 10.70
CA LEU A 255 -12.90 -8.66 9.61
C LEU A 255 -13.60 -9.59 8.61
N VAL A 256 -13.01 -10.75 8.29
CA VAL A 256 -13.66 -11.76 7.44
C VAL A 256 -14.90 -12.32 8.11
N GLU A 257 -14.84 -12.64 9.41
CA GLU A 257 -16.00 -13.13 10.17
C GLU A 257 -17.16 -12.11 10.19
N HIS A 258 -16.84 -10.82 10.10
CA HIS A 258 -17.83 -9.74 10.06
C HIS A 258 -18.20 -9.28 8.63
N GLY A 259 -17.77 -10.03 7.59
CA GLY A 259 -18.15 -9.77 6.20
C GLY A 259 -17.53 -8.50 5.58
N MET A 260 -16.46 -7.98 6.16
CA MET A 260 -15.76 -6.79 5.64
C MET A 260 -14.69 -7.14 4.60
N LEU A 261 -14.28 -8.41 4.56
CA LEU A 261 -13.26 -8.94 3.67
C LEU A 261 -13.80 -10.21 3.01
N ASP A 262 -13.47 -10.43 1.74
CA ASP A 262 -13.91 -11.63 1.01
C ASP A 262 -13.17 -12.88 1.50
N PHE A 263 -11.84 -12.78 1.66
CA PHE A 263 -11.02 -13.86 2.18
C PHE A 263 -9.59 -13.39 2.55
N ILE A 264 -8.90 -14.24 3.31
CA ILE A 264 -7.51 -14.02 3.75
C ILE A 264 -6.58 -14.85 2.87
N VAL A 265 -5.50 -14.24 2.39
CA VAL A 265 -4.50 -14.91 1.56
C VAL A 265 -3.11 -14.71 2.14
N GLU A 266 -2.44 -15.84 2.37
CA GLU A 266 -1.05 -15.82 2.75
C GLU A 266 -0.17 -15.31 1.60
N ARG A 267 0.89 -14.54 1.92
CA ARG A 267 1.63 -13.78 0.90
C ARG A 267 2.28 -14.66 -0.15
N ARG A 268 2.69 -15.89 0.21
CA ARG A 268 3.27 -16.86 -0.73
C ARG A 268 2.29 -17.31 -1.81
N GLU A 269 1.01 -17.40 -1.47
CA GLU A 269 -0.06 -17.80 -2.39
C GLU A 269 -0.71 -16.60 -3.10
N MET A 270 -0.44 -15.38 -2.65
CA MET A 270 -1.07 -14.16 -3.15
C MET A 270 -1.02 -14.04 -4.68
N ARG A 271 0.16 -14.25 -5.29
CA ARG A 271 0.32 -14.18 -6.74
C ARG A 271 -0.63 -15.16 -7.47
N LYS A 272 -0.69 -16.41 -7.00
CA LYS A 272 -1.52 -17.46 -7.60
C LYS A 272 -3.01 -17.17 -7.44
N VAL A 273 -3.42 -16.67 -6.28
CA VAL A 273 -4.81 -16.30 -6.01
C VAL A 273 -5.23 -15.12 -6.89
N LEU A 274 -4.41 -14.07 -6.97
CA LEU A 274 -4.69 -12.92 -7.83
C LEU A 274 -4.86 -13.32 -9.31
N ILE A 275 -3.98 -14.19 -9.84
CA ILE A 275 -4.13 -14.69 -11.22
C ILE A 275 -5.47 -15.40 -11.40
N ARG A 276 -5.90 -16.21 -10.42
CA ARG A 276 -7.20 -16.89 -10.48
C ARG A 276 -8.36 -15.90 -10.45
N CYS A 277 -8.34 -14.93 -9.54
CA CYS A 277 -9.36 -13.90 -9.43
C CYS A 277 -9.46 -13.09 -10.72
N LEU A 278 -8.34 -12.64 -11.27
CA LEU A 278 -8.33 -11.89 -12.52
C LEU A 278 -8.84 -12.71 -13.70
N LYS A 279 -8.46 -13.99 -13.83
CA LYS A 279 -9.01 -14.86 -14.88
C LYS A 279 -10.52 -15.04 -14.79
N PHE A 280 -11.11 -14.89 -13.61
CA PHE A 280 -12.54 -14.98 -13.40
C PHE A 280 -13.24 -13.64 -13.66
N LEU A 281 -12.67 -12.53 -13.18
CA LEU A 281 -13.28 -11.20 -13.24
C LEU A 281 -13.02 -10.45 -14.56
N PHE A 282 -11.86 -10.67 -15.17
CA PHE A 282 -11.41 -9.89 -16.32
C PHE A 282 -11.76 -10.60 -17.63
N ASN A 283 -12.63 -9.97 -18.40
CA ASN A 283 -12.92 -10.34 -19.78
C ASN A 283 -12.66 -9.14 -20.69
N ALA A 284 -11.52 -9.17 -21.39
CA ALA A 284 -11.11 -8.11 -22.31
C ALA A 284 -12.15 -7.88 -23.43
N GLU A 285 -12.68 -8.96 -24.02
CA GLU A 285 -13.64 -8.87 -25.12
C GLU A 285 -14.95 -8.17 -24.68
N ALA A 286 -15.42 -8.46 -23.46
CA ALA A 286 -16.62 -7.81 -22.92
C ALA A 286 -16.38 -6.32 -22.59
N LEU A 287 -15.17 -5.97 -22.15
CA LEU A 287 -14.80 -4.57 -21.88
C LEU A 287 -14.70 -3.75 -23.16
N ASP A 288 -14.15 -4.33 -24.22
CA ASP A 288 -14.05 -3.67 -25.52
C ASP A 288 -15.43 -3.53 -26.18
N ALA A 289 -16.29 -4.55 -26.07
CA ALA A 289 -17.65 -4.51 -26.62
C ALA A 289 -18.58 -3.51 -25.90
N SER A 290 -18.32 -3.22 -24.62
CA SER A 290 -19.08 -2.25 -23.83
C SER A 290 -18.53 -0.82 -23.92
N ALA A 291 -17.37 -0.62 -24.58
CA ALA A 291 -16.88 0.71 -24.86
C ALA A 291 -17.87 1.43 -25.80
N PRO A 292 -18.26 2.68 -25.50
CA PRO A 292 -19.08 3.44 -26.44
C PRO A 292 -18.32 3.53 -27.76
N SER A 293 -18.89 2.97 -28.82
CA SER A 293 -18.42 3.12 -30.20
C SER A 293 -18.14 4.60 -30.42
N SER A 294 -16.87 4.97 -30.54
CA SER A 294 -16.51 6.26 -31.07
C SER A 294 -16.98 6.25 -32.52
N ALA A 295 -18.17 6.83 -32.74
CA ALA A 295 -18.72 7.03 -34.05
C ALA A 295 -17.63 7.67 -34.92
N SER A 296 -17.24 6.94 -35.96
CA SER A 296 -16.35 7.39 -37.00
C SER A 296 -16.97 8.62 -37.68
N SER A 297 -16.62 9.82 -37.24
CA SER A 297 -16.77 11.02 -38.05
C SER A 297 -15.69 10.96 -39.13
N THR A 298 -16.05 10.36 -40.26
CA THR A 298 -15.39 10.61 -41.53
C THR A 298 -15.70 12.05 -41.95
N GLU A 299 -14.99 13.01 -41.35
CA GLU A 299 -14.84 14.33 -41.94
C GLU A 299 -13.50 14.40 -42.65
N THR A 300 -13.59 14.43 -43.98
CA THR A 300 -12.53 14.81 -44.88
C THR A 300 -12.19 16.28 -44.62
N GLY A 301 -11.17 16.52 -43.79
CA GLY A 301 -10.67 17.85 -43.48
C GLY A 301 -9.15 17.83 -43.43
N THR A 302 -8.52 18.36 -44.48
CA THR A 302 -7.09 18.61 -44.56
C THR A 302 -6.66 19.60 -43.46
N GLY A 303 -5.82 19.17 -42.51
CA GLY A 303 -5.24 20.04 -41.49
C GLY A 303 -4.11 19.35 -40.73
N SER A 304 -2.94 19.98 -40.69
CA SER A 304 -1.66 19.43 -40.23
C SER A 304 -1.61 19.04 -38.76
N ALA A 305 -0.93 17.93 -38.47
CA ALA A 305 -0.54 17.50 -37.13
C ALA A 305 0.56 18.41 -36.55
N ALA A 306 0.24 19.14 -35.46
CA ALA A 306 1.20 19.63 -34.48
C ALA A 306 0.45 20.07 -33.19
N ASP A 307 0.92 19.56 -32.05
CA ASP A 307 0.70 20.05 -30.67
C ASP A 307 -0.74 20.10 -30.11
N ALA A 308 -1.24 18.93 -29.65
CA ALA A 308 -2.34 18.89 -28.68
C ALA A 308 -1.79 19.11 -27.25
N ALA A 309 -1.61 20.38 -26.89
CA ALA A 309 -1.35 20.79 -25.51
C ALA A 309 -2.55 20.45 -24.61
N TRP A 310 -2.30 19.71 -23.54
CA TRP A 310 -3.29 19.37 -22.51
C TRP A 310 -3.66 20.60 -21.67
N THR A 311 -4.65 21.38 -22.10
CA THR A 311 -5.33 22.34 -21.22
C THR A 311 -6.50 21.64 -20.52
N ARG A 312 -6.28 21.18 -19.28
CA ARG A 312 -7.35 20.71 -18.39
C ARG A 312 -8.21 21.91 -17.97
N GLU A 313 -9.47 21.96 -18.38
CA GLU A 313 -10.44 22.86 -17.73
C GLU A 313 -10.65 22.39 -16.28
N PRO A 314 -10.58 23.30 -15.28
CA PRO A 314 -10.91 22.95 -13.91
C PRO A 314 -12.38 22.57 -13.80
N LEU A 315 -12.67 21.42 -13.17
CA LEU A 315 -14.04 21.01 -12.86
C LEU A 315 -14.73 22.12 -12.04
N PRO A 316 -15.99 22.50 -12.38
CA PRO A 316 -16.70 23.51 -11.62
C PRO A 316 -16.91 23.03 -10.19
N PHE A 317 -16.59 23.90 -9.21
CA PHE A 317 -16.92 23.67 -7.81
C PHE A 317 -18.44 23.48 -7.67
N PRO A 318 -18.91 22.46 -6.93
CA PRO A 318 -20.33 22.35 -6.64
C PRO A 318 -20.77 23.58 -5.85
N THR A 319 -21.80 24.27 -6.34
CA THR A 319 -22.45 25.36 -5.62
C THR A 319 -22.90 24.87 -4.23
N PRO A 320 -22.70 25.66 -3.15
CA PRO A 320 -23.07 25.23 -1.82
C PRO A 320 -24.57 24.88 -1.78
N PHE A 321 -24.86 23.68 -1.27
CA PHE A 321 -26.22 23.23 -1.00
C PHE A 321 -26.96 24.30 -0.20
N ALA A 322 -28.07 24.80 -0.75
CA ALA A 322 -29.00 25.64 0.00
C ALA A 322 -29.43 24.86 1.26
N ALA A 323 -29.10 25.41 2.43
CA ALA A 323 -29.47 24.84 3.71
C ALA A 323 -30.99 24.63 3.75
N ARG A 324 -31.43 23.36 3.77
CA ARG A 324 -32.84 23.04 4.04
C ARG A 324 -33.19 23.53 5.44
N SER A 325 -34.19 24.39 5.47
CA SER A 325 -34.76 25.01 6.65
C SER A 325 -35.31 23.98 7.65
N LYS A 326 -34.97 24.21 8.93
CA LYS A 326 -35.69 23.83 10.16
C LYS A 326 -36.02 22.35 10.36
N ILE A 327 -35.17 21.67 11.14
CA ILE A 327 -35.57 20.52 11.95
C ILE A 327 -36.30 21.09 13.17
N THR A 328 -37.63 20.95 13.21
CA THR A 328 -38.44 21.18 14.41
C THR A 328 -38.31 19.98 15.32
N THR A 329 -37.70 20.16 16.49
CA THR A 329 -37.71 19.19 17.59
C THR A 329 -39.06 19.21 18.29
N PRO A 330 -39.75 18.07 18.50
CA PRO A 330 -40.82 17.99 19.48
C PRO A 330 -40.22 17.88 20.90
N THR A 331 -40.76 18.69 21.80
CA THR A 331 -40.53 18.73 23.25
C THR A 331 -40.90 17.38 23.90
N PRO A 332 -40.17 16.91 24.94
CA PRO A 332 -40.61 15.75 25.72
C PRO A 332 -41.66 16.19 26.74
N GLU A 333 -42.86 15.60 26.67
CA GLU A 333 -43.83 15.67 27.76
C GLU A 333 -43.38 14.73 28.89
N ILE A 334 -43.26 15.31 30.08
CA ILE A 334 -43.04 14.62 31.35
C ILE A 334 -44.44 14.32 31.92
N THR A 335 -44.75 13.03 32.08
CA THR A 335 -45.69 12.52 33.09
C THR A 335 -45.21 11.17 33.60
#